data_AF-A0A328TI79-F1
#
_entry.id   AF-A0A328TI79-F1
#
_cell.length_a   1.000
_cell.length_b   1.000
_cell.length_c   1.000
_cell.angle_alpha   90.00
_cell.angle_beta   90.00
_cell.angle_gamma   90.00
#
_symmetry.space_group_name_H-M   'P 1'
#
loop_
_entity.id
_entity.type
_entity.pdbx_description
1 polymer ?
#
loop_
_entity_poly.entity_id
_entity_poly.type
_entity_poly.pdbx_seq_one_letter_code
_entity_poly.pdbx_strand_id
1 'polypeptide(L)' 'MIYDSIHAGYHMNKRHWISICAGEQISEGLIKQLVEESYDLVVAGLPKRLRPMEKR' A
#
# COMPACT_ATOMS: atom_id res chain seq x y z
N MET A 1 -14.68 -6.13 5.22
CA MET A 1 -13.53 -5.89 4.34
C MET A 1 -13.69 -6.83 3.16
N ILE A 2 -13.42 -6.38 1.93
CA ILE A 2 -13.66 -7.16 0.70
C ILE A 2 -12.68 -8.35 0.59
N TYR A 3 -11.56 -8.30 1.31
CA TYR A 3 -10.55 -9.35 1.38
C TYR A 3 -10.44 -9.89 2.81
N ASP A 4 -10.49 -11.21 2.95
CA ASP A 4 -10.40 -11.88 4.24
C ASP A 4 -8.96 -11.83 4.81
N SER A 5 -7.96 -11.92 3.94
CA SER A 5 -6.53 -11.94 4.31
C SER A 5 -5.87 -10.55 4.42
N ILE A 6 -6.66 -9.47 4.42
CA ILE A 6 -6.17 -8.10 4.61
C ILE A 6 -6.77 -7.53 5.87
N HIS A 7 -5.91 -7.11 6.79
CA HIS A 7 -6.28 -6.60 8.09
C HIS A 7 -5.67 -5.22 8.34
N ALA A 8 -6.17 -4.52 9.36
CA ALA A 8 -5.51 -3.31 9.85
C ALA A 8 -4.08 -3.62 10.31
N GLY A 9 -3.16 -2.69 10.07
CA GLY A 9 -1.73 -2.88 10.30
C GLY A 9 -1.38 -3.33 11.72
N TYR A 10 -0.69 -4.47 11.83
CA TYR A 10 -0.14 -4.98 13.08
C TYR A 10 0.99 -4.07 13.59
N HIS A 11 0.95 -3.68 14.88
CA HIS A 11 1.85 -2.70 15.53
C HIS A 11 1.98 -1.30 14.88
N MET A 12 1.27 -1.05 13.79
CA MET A 12 1.33 0.21 13.04
C MET A 12 0.07 1.06 13.25
N ASN A 13 0.09 2.30 12.74
CA ASN A 13 -1.08 3.16 12.73
C ASN A 13 -2.16 2.59 11.78
N LYS A 14 -3.22 2.04 12.36
CA LYS A 14 -4.31 1.35 11.67
C LYS A 14 -5.14 2.23 10.72
N ARG A 15 -4.96 3.55 10.77
CA ARG A 15 -5.58 4.48 9.80
C ARG A 15 -4.84 4.50 8.46
N HIS A 16 -3.57 4.14 8.44
CA HIS A 16 -2.69 4.28 7.26
C HIS A 16 -2.06 2.97 6.81
N TRP A 17 -1.99 1.98 7.69
CA TRP A 17 -1.30 0.73 7.43
C TRP A 17 -2.26 -0.45 7.43
N ILE A 18 -2.01 -1.38 6.51
CA ILE A 18 -2.64 -2.70 6.43
C ILE A 18 -1.58 -3.79 6.61
N SER A 19 -2.01 -4.95 7.08
CA SER A 19 -1.22 -6.19 7.08
C SER A 19 -1.90 -7.18 6.15
N ILE A 20 -1.11 -7.78 5.25
CA ILE A 20 -1.60 -8.71 4.24
C ILE A 20 -1.00 -10.08 4.55
N CYS A 21 -1.85 -11.09 4.67
CA CYS A 21 -1.46 -12.50 4.80
C CYS A 21 -1.69 -13.23 3.48
N ALA A 22 -1.02 -14.37 3.27
CA ALA A 22 -1.30 -15.22 2.12
C ALA A 22 -2.75 -15.77 2.19
N GLY A 23 -3.42 -15.87 1.03
CA GLY A 23 -4.79 -16.39 0.95
C GLY A 23 -5.29 -16.47 -0.50
N GLU A 24 -6.41 -17.15 -0.70
CA GLU A 24 -6.95 -17.46 -2.04
C GLU A 24 -7.25 -16.22 -2.89
N GLN A 25 -7.55 -15.08 -2.26
CA GLN A 25 -7.88 -13.83 -2.93
C GLN A 25 -6.67 -12.90 -3.15
N ILE A 26 -5.49 -13.30 -2.67
CA ILE A 26 -4.27 -12.50 -2.75
C ILE A 26 -3.46 -12.91 -3.98
N SER A 27 -3.74 -12.23 -5.09
CA SER A 27 -2.99 -12.40 -6.33
C SER A 27 -1.75 -11.52 -6.38
N GLU A 28 -0.78 -11.90 -7.22
CA GLU A 28 0.40 -11.06 -7.49
C GLU A 28 0.02 -9.67 -8.01
N GLY A 29 -0.96 -9.59 -8.91
CA GLY A 29 -1.46 -8.32 -9.44
C GLY A 29 -2.02 -7.41 -8.36
N LEU A 30 -2.78 -7.97 -7.40
CA LEU A 30 -3.28 -7.22 -6.25
C LEU A 30 -2.15 -6.69 -5.37
N ILE A 31 -1.16 -7.52 -5.05
CA ILE A 31 -0.01 -7.09 -4.25
C ILE A 31 0.74 -5.97 -4.95
N LYS A 32 1.00 -6.11 -6.26
CA LYS A 32 1.69 -5.08 -7.03
C LYS A 32 0.93 -3.76 -7.01
N GLN A 33 -0.39 -3.79 -7.24
CA GLN A 33 -1.23 -2.61 -7.18
C GLN A 33 -1.18 -1.96 -5.79
N LEU A 34 -1.34 -2.73 -4.71
CA LEU A 34 -1.30 -2.19 -3.34
C LEU A 34 0.05 -1.57 -2.98
N VAL A 35 1.16 -2.14 -3.48
CA VAL A 35 2.50 -1.58 -3.29
C VAL A 35 2.66 -0.26 -4.06
N GLU A 36 2.21 -0.20 -5.32
CA GLU A 36 2.23 1.03 -6.13
C GLU A 36 1.38 2.13 -5.50
N GLU A 37 0.14 1.85 -5.09
CA GLU A 37 -0.74 2.80 -4.42
C GLU A 37 -0.14 3.31 -3.09
N SER A 38 0.45 2.40 -2.29
CA SER A 38 1.13 2.76 -1.04
C SER A 38 2.31 3.70 -1.27
N TYR A 39 3.12 3.43 -2.31
CA TYR A 39 4.22 4.28 -2.71
C TYR A 39 3.74 5.67 -3.14
N ASP A 40 2.71 5.75 -3.97
CA ASP A 40 2.15 7.01 -4.46
C ASP A 40 1.62 7.88 -3.31
N LEU A 41 0.96 7.28 -2.32
CA LEU A 41 0.51 7.98 -1.11
C LEU A 41 1.68 8.58 -0.33
N VAL A 42 2.78 7.84 -0.17
CA VAL A 42 3.99 8.35 0.49
C VAL A 42 4.58 9.51 -0.31
N VAL A 43 4.77 9.34 -1.63
CA VAL A 43 5.33 10.39 -2.51
C VAL A 43 4.46 11.65 -2.50
N ALA A 44 3.12 11.50 -2.51
CA ALA A 44 2.19 12.62 -2.42
C ALA A 44 2.36 13.41 -1.12
N GLY A 45 2.71 12.72 -0.02
CA GLY A 45 3.02 13.33 1.28
C GLY A 45 4.38 14.03 1.36
N LEU A 46 5.31 13.77 0.43
CA LEU A 46 6.63 14.39 0.46
C LEU A 46 6.59 15.86 0.00
N PRO A 47 7.48 16.73 0.52
CA PRO A 47 7.75 18.04 -0.06
C PRO A 47 8.12 17.92 -1.54
N LYS A 48 7.61 18.83 -2.39
CA LYS A 48 7.79 18.76 -3.86
C LYS A 48 9.24 18.51 -4.30
N ARG A 49 10.22 19.13 -3.65
CA ARG A 49 11.66 18.98 -3.96
C ARG A 49 12.22 17.56 -3.76
N LEU A 50 11.56 16.74 -2.94
CA LEU A 50 11.96 15.37 -2.62
C LEU A 50 11.17 14.33 -3.41
N ARG A 51 10.16 14.77 -4.18
CA ARG A 51 9.41 13.85 -5.03
C ARG A 51 10.31 13.42 -6.19
N PRO A 52 10.29 12.13 -6.58
CA PRO A 52 10.96 11.69 -7.79
C PRO A 52 10.45 12.53 -8.97
N MET A 53 11.33 12.94 -9.88
CA MET A 53 10.90 13.44 -11.18
C MET A 53 10.12 12.32 -11.86
N GLU A 54 8.88 12.59 -12.28
CA GLU A 54 7.93 11.60 -12.81
C GLU A 54 8.61 10.46 -13.60
N LYS A 55 8.28 9.21 -13.24
CA LYS A 55 8.38 8.10 -14.20
C LYS A 55 7.25 8.30 -15.21
N ARG A 56 7.59 8.84 -16.37
CA ARG A 56 6.73 8.85 -17.55
C ARG A 56 6.68 7.48 -18.19
#